data_AF-A0A067Q8Z3-F1
#
_entry.id   AF-A0A067Q8Z3-F1
#
_cell.length_a   1.000
_cell.length_b   1.000
_cell.length_c   1.000
_cell.angle_alpha   90.00
_cell.angle_beta   90.00
_cell.angle_gamma   90.00
#
_symmetry.space_group_name_H-M   'P 1'
#
loop_
_entity.id
_entity.type
_entity.pdbx_description
1 polymer ?
#
loop_
_entity_poly.entity_id
_entity_poly.type
_entity_poly.pdbx_seq_one_letter_code
_entity_poly.pdbx_strand_id
1 'polypeptide(L)'
;NVPMGPVAPQTRFVPRSTPLRQGGGEMQCYACNEMGHMMSGCGKLNELLTQGLAHRDGGGRVVLADGSRIRKGEGETLVVAIERSVPQTNLITCEMESSRKEMALTNVVEIWDDEKADVFPVERVERKSANRRREVMEGVYMPPKPDWARKIDKGKGRETETRISPSNPPPAPPAVVITTPIDIHPQPAFNSEDSDTVMED
;
A
#
# COMPACT_ATOMS: atom_id res chain seq x y z
N ASN A 1 -55.45 -35.59 46.35
CA ASN A 1 -55.90 -35.54 44.95
C ASN A 1 -55.22 -34.36 44.25
N VAL A 2 -54.05 -34.59 43.66
CA VAL A 2 -53.43 -33.75 42.62
C VAL A 2 -52.64 -34.74 41.73
N PRO A 3 -52.90 -34.81 40.40
CA PRO A 3 -52.27 -35.81 39.56
C PRO A 3 -50.84 -35.40 39.19
N MET A 4 -49.87 -36.30 39.36
CA MET A 4 -48.54 -36.15 38.77
C MET A 4 -48.64 -36.43 37.27
N GLY A 5 -48.40 -35.40 36.45
CA GLY A 5 -48.26 -35.55 35.00
C GLY A 5 -46.94 -36.24 34.63
N PRO A 6 -46.84 -36.87 33.44
CA PRO A 6 -45.63 -37.53 33.01
C PRO A 6 -44.53 -36.53 32.67
N VAL A 7 -43.34 -36.73 33.23
CA VAL A 7 -42.13 -35.96 32.92
C VAL A 7 -41.71 -36.25 31.47
N ALA A 8 -41.62 -35.21 30.65
CA ALA A 8 -41.18 -35.31 29.26
C ALA A 8 -39.75 -35.85 29.16
N PRO A 9 -39.44 -36.72 28.17
CA PRO A 9 -38.08 -37.18 27.96
C PRO A 9 -37.20 -36.04 27.44
N GLN A 10 -36.08 -35.81 28.11
CA GLN A 10 -35.08 -34.85 27.68
C GLN A 10 -34.54 -35.26 26.30
N THR A 11 -34.77 -34.40 25.30
CA THR A 11 -34.22 -34.55 23.96
C THR A 11 -32.71 -34.44 24.05
N ARG A 12 -32.00 -35.56 23.85
CA ARG A 12 -30.55 -35.57 23.70
C ARG A 12 -30.20 -34.73 22.47
N PHE A 13 -29.54 -33.59 22.69
CA PHE A 13 -28.84 -32.89 21.62
C PHE A 13 -27.78 -33.84 21.06
N VAL A 14 -28.07 -34.43 19.90
CA VAL A 14 -27.06 -35.11 19.10
C VAL A 14 -26.18 -33.99 18.53
N PRO A 15 -24.88 -33.91 18.86
CA PRO A 15 -24.01 -33.03 18.10
C PRO A 15 -24.10 -33.50 16.65
N ARG A 16 -24.46 -32.58 15.76
CA ARG A 16 -24.46 -32.82 14.33
C ARG A 16 -23.01 -33.08 13.93
N SER A 17 -22.61 -34.34 13.94
CA SER A 17 -21.39 -34.82 13.31
C SER A 17 -21.55 -34.52 11.83
N THR A 18 -21.13 -33.33 11.41
CA THR A 18 -20.83 -33.11 9.99
C THR A 18 -19.86 -34.23 9.61
N PRO A 19 -20.15 -35.05 8.59
CA PRO A 19 -19.19 -36.04 8.16
C PRO A 19 -17.93 -35.26 7.81
N LEU A 20 -16.87 -35.46 8.59
CA LEU A 20 -15.52 -35.20 8.13
C LEU A 20 -15.47 -35.91 6.80
N ARG A 21 -15.32 -35.14 5.72
CA ARG A 21 -15.13 -35.67 4.39
C ARG A 21 -13.83 -36.46 4.49
N GLN A 22 -13.94 -37.75 4.81
CA GLN A 22 -12.88 -38.74 4.70
C GLN A 22 -12.72 -38.94 3.20
N GLY A 23 -12.14 -37.93 2.55
CA GLY A 23 -11.56 -38.10 1.24
C GLY A 23 -10.37 -39.02 1.46
N GLY A 24 -10.56 -40.31 1.22
CA GLY A 24 -9.49 -41.26 0.97
C GLY A 24 -8.81 -40.98 -0.37
N GLY A 25 -8.50 -39.71 -0.63
CA GLY A 25 -7.54 -39.28 -1.61
C GLY A 25 -6.29 -38.89 -0.84
N GLU A 26 -5.13 -39.28 -1.34
CA GLU A 26 -3.83 -38.94 -0.78
C GLU A 26 -3.80 -37.44 -0.45
N MET A 27 -3.71 -37.11 0.84
CA MET A 27 -3.78 -35.73 1.31
C MET A 27 -2.51 -35.00 0.87
N GLN A 28 -2.60 -34.28 -0.24
CA GLN A 28 -1.51 -33.46 -0.78
C GLN A 28 -1.50 -32.09 -0.09
N CYS A 29 -0.33 -31.65 0.32
CA CYS A 29 -0.12 -30.35 0.93
C CYS A 29 -0.22 -29.23 -0.11
N TYR A 30 -1.13 -28.29 0.07
CA TYR A 30 -1.28 -27.13 -0.83
C TYR A 30 -0.07 -26.18 -0.88
N ALA A 31 0.84 -26.26 0.09
CA ALA A 31 2.00 -25.38 0.16
C ALA A 31 3.21 -25.92 -0.60
N CYS A 32 3.56 -27.20 -0.41
CA CYS A 32 4.73 -27.84 -1.03
C CYS A 32 4.37 -28.95 -2.03
N ASN A 33 3.10 -29.28 -2.22
CA ASN A 33 2.60 -30.36 -3.07
C ASN A 33 3.08 -31.78 -2.70
N GLU A 34 3.64 -31.99 -1.51
CA GLU A 34 4.01 -33.31 -1.01
C GLU A 34 2.81 -33.99 -0.34
N MET A 35 2.79 -35.32 -0.32
CA MET A 35 1.72 -36.10 0.29
C MET A 35 1.96 -36.35 1.78
N GLY A 36 0.89 -36.60 2.52
CA GLY A 36 0.96 -37.07 3.92
C GLY A 36 0.86 -35.98 4.98
N HIS A 37 0.72 -34.71 4.59
CA HIS A 37 0.51 -33.61 5.53
C HIS A 37 -0.36 -32.49 4.96
N MET A 38 -0.95 -31.69 5.84
CA MET A 38 -1.72 -30.50 5.49
C MET A 38 -0.84 -29.24 5.59
N MET A 39 -1.30 -28.13 4.99
CA MET A 39 -0.60 -26.83 5.03
C MET A 39 -0.23 -26.37 6.44
N SER A 40 -1.00 -26.74 7.46
CA SER A 40 -0.71 -26.46 8.86
C SER A 40 0.52 -27.20 9.41
N GLY A 41 0.81 -28.40 8.91
CA GLY A 41 1.94 -29.25 9.30
C GLY A 41 3.05 -29.30 8.26
N CYS A 42 3.10 -28.36 7.32
CA CYS A 42 4.13 -28.33 6.30
C CYS A 42 5.45 -27.77 6.87
N GLY A 43 6.49 -28.61 6.90
CA GLY A 43 7.83 -28.23 7.37
C GLY A 43 8.42 -27.07 6.56
N LYS A 44 8.42 -27.19 5.22
CA LYS A 44 8.94 -26.15 4.30
C LYS A 44 8.23 -24.81 4.46
N LEU A 45 6.90 -24.82 4.63
CA LEU A 45 6.16 -23.58 4.88
C LEU A 45 6.50 -22.98 6.24
N ASN A 46 6.66 -23.81 7.27
CA ASN A 46 7.06 -23.34 8.59
C ASN A 46 8.47 -22.74 8.59
N GLU A 47 9.40 -23.29 7.81
CA GLU A 47 10.73 -22.70 7.60
C GLU A 47 10.65 -21.30 6.99
N LEU A 48 9.81 -21.10 5.97
CA LEU A 48 9.61 -19.76 5.39
C LEU A 48 8.94 -18.79 6.36
N LEU A 49 8.05 -19.29 7.24
CA LEU A 49 7.43 -18.51 8.31
C LEU A 49 8.44 -18.14 9.40
N THR A 50 9.33 -19.04 9.78
CA THR A 50 10.37 -18.77 10.80
C THR A 50 11.50 -17.89 10.26
N GLN A 51 11.83 -18.01 8.97
CA GLN A 51 12.73 -17.09 8.27
C GLN A 51 12.14 -15.67 8.15
N GLY A 52 10.85 -15.50 8.37
CA GLY A 52 10.17 -14.20 8.28
C GLY A 52 9.94 -13.73 6.85
N LEU A 53 10.03 -14.61 5.85
CA LEU A 53 9.71 -14.30 4.45
C LEU A 53 8.20 -14.24 4.20
N ALA A 54 7.44 -14.97 5.02
CA ALA A 54 5.99 -14.97 5.02
C ALA A 54 5.45 -14.95 6.46
N HIS A 55 4.20 -14.53 6.63
CA HIS A 55 3.49 -14.63 7.91
C HIS A 55 2.02 -15.04 7.70
N ARG A 56 1.34 -15.44 8.78
CA ARG A 56 -0.10 -15.71 8.74
C ARG A 56 -0.85 -14.46 9.19
N ASP A 57 -1.69 -13.92 8.31
CA ASP A 57 -2.61 -12.82 8.62
C ASP A 57 -3.63 -13.26 9.68
N GLY A 58 -4.33 -12.32 10.33
CA GLY A 58 -5.36 -12.60 11.34
C GLY A 58 -6.52 -13.47 10.82
N GLY A 59 -6.68 -13.56 9.50
CA GLY A 59 -7.61 -14.49 8.84
C GLY A 59 -7.04 -15.89 8.55
N GLY A 60 -5.85 -16.24 9.04
CA GLY A 60 -5.21 -17.53 8.83
C GLY A 60 -4.65 -17.75 7.42
N ARG A 61 -4.55 -16.69 6.60
CA ARG A 61 -3.98 -16.74 5.25
C ARG A 61 -2.49 -16.48 5.30
N VAL A 62 -1.72 -17.21 4.48
CA VAL A 62 -0.30 -16.93 4.30
C VAL A 62 -0.14 -15.71 3.40
N VAL A 63 0.52 -14.69 3.92
CA VAL A 63 0.88 -13.45 3.22
C VAL A 63 2.40 -13.29 3.27
N LEU A 64 2.93 -12.44 2.41
CA LEU A 64 4.35 -12.09 2.42
C LEU A 64 4.71 -11.27 3.66
N ALA A 65 6.01 -11.13 3.94
CA ALA A 65 6.51 -10.33 5.05
C ALA A 65 6.02 -8.87 5.04
N ASP A 66 5.78 -8.31 3.85
CA ASP A 66 5.22 -6.97 3.64
C ASP A 66 3.68 -6.91 3.83
N GLY A 67 3.03 -8.05 4.07
CA GLY A 67 1.58 -8.17 4.18
C GLY A 67 0.86 -8.28 2.83
N SER A 68 1.60 -8.27 1.71
CA SER A 68 1.02 -8.44 0.38
C SER A 68 0.56 -9.88 0.15
N ARG A 69 -0.41 -10.05 -0.75
CA ARG A 69 -0.90 -11.38 -1.13
C ARG A 69 0.12 -12.07 -2.04
N ILE A 70 0.43 -13.33 -1.73
CA ILE A 70 1.25 -14.19 -2.58
C ILE A 70 0.48 -14.48 -3.87
N ARG A 71 1.05 -14.07 -5.01
CA ARG A 71 0.48 -14.37 -6.34
C ARG A 71 1.09 -15.66 -6.85
N LYS A 72 0.25 -16.71 -6.95
CA LYS A 72 0.65 -17.99 -7.53
C LYS A 72 0.51 -17.98 -9.06
N GLY A 73 1.59 -18.33 -9.75
CA GLY A 73 1.60 -18.77 -11.14
C GLY A 73 0.94 -20.14 -11.32
N GLU A 74 0.67 -20.48 -12.57
CA GLU A 74 0.04 -21.75 -12.91
C GLU A 74 0.99 -22.92 -12.62
N GLY A 75 0.51 -23.93 -11.88
CA GLY A 75 1.31 -25.10 -11.49
C GLY A 75 2.35 -24.87 -10.38
N GLU A 76 2.56 -23.63 -9.91
CA GLU A 76 3.56 -23.37 -8.86
C GLU A 76 3.04 -23.69 -7.44
N THR A 77 3.97 -24.14 -6.59
CA THR A 77 3.69 -24.37 -5.17
C THR A 77 3.73 -23.04 -4.40
N LEU A 78 3.12 -22.99 -3.21
CA LEU A 78 3.15 -21.77 -2.40
C LEU A 78 4.59 -21.43 -1.96
N VAL A 79 5.40 -22.44 -1.66
CA VAL A 79 6.81 -22.29 -1.27
C VAL A 79 7.59 -21.60 -2.39
N VAL A 80 7.47 -22.10 -3.62
CA VAL A 80 8.13 -21.51 -4.80
C VAL A 80 7.66 -20.09 -5.07
N ALA A 81 6.36 -19.82 -4.89
CA ALA A 81 5.81 -18.47 -5.05
C ALA A 81 6.38 -17.46 -4.04
N ILE A 82 6.63 -17.91 -2.80
CA ILE A 82 7.25 -17.07 -1.76
C ILE A 82 8.70 -16.80 -2.11
N GLU A 83 9.49 -17.83 -2.43
CA GLU A 83 10.90 -17.68 -2.80
C GLU A 83 11.08 -16.73 -3.99
N ARG A 84 10.22 -16.84 -5.01
CA ARG A 84 10.22 -15.95 -6.18
C ARG A 84 9.93 -14.49 -5.82
N SER A 85 9.15 -14.24 -4.78
CA SER A 85 8.76 -12.88 -4.39
C SER A 85 9.84 -12.16 -3.60
N VAL A 86 10.85 -12.87 -3.10
CA VAL A 86 11.97 -12.27 -2.37
C VAL A 86 12.92 -11.64 -3.40
N PRO A 87 13.14 -10.31 -3.34
CA PRO A 87 14.10 -9.67 -4.22
C PRO A 87 15.52 -10.14 -3.87
N GLN A 88 16.21 -10.74 -4.84
CA GLN A 88 17.64 -11.04 -4.73
C GLN A 88 18.43 -9.86 -5.31
N THR A 89 19.23 -9.20 -4.47
CA THR A 89 20.14 -8.13 -4.92
C THR A 89 21.57 -8.62 -4.89
N ASN A 90 22.26 -8.54 -6.02
CA ASN A 90 23.70 -8.75 -6.06
C ASN A 90 24.38 -7.43 -5.68
N LEU A 91 25.00 -7.39 -4.50
CA LEU A 91 25.80 -6.24 -4.09
C LEU A 91 27.20 -6.38 -4.69
N ILE A 92 27.57 -5.44 -5.57
CA ILE A 92 28.93 -5.33 -6.09
C ILE A 92 29.55 -4.09 -5.44
N THR A 93 30.60 -4.29 -4.66
CA THR A 93 31.44 -3.21 -4.16
C THR A 93 32.47 -2.87 -5.23
N CYS A 94 32.26 -1.76 -5.94
CA CYS A 94 33.32 -1.19 -6.77
C CYS A 94 34.25 -0.42 -5.83
N GLU A 95 35.38 -1.01 -5.47
CA GLU A 95 36.49 -0.26 -4.88
C GLU A 95 36.99 0.72 -5.94
N MET A 96 36.61 1.99 -5.79
CA MET A 96 37.22 3.06 -6.58
C MET A 96 38.63 3.27 -6.03
N GLU A 97 39.57 2.46 -6.49
CA GLU A 97 40.99 2.79 -6.37
C GLU A 97 41.21 4.07 -7.19
N SER A 98 41.04 5.22 -6.51
CA SER A 98 41.68 6.46 -6.94
C SER A 98 43.14 6.10 -7.17
N SER A 99 43.56 6.20 -8.42
CA SER A 99 44.90 5.88 -8.94
C SER A 99 45.95 6.80 -8.33
N ARG A 100 46.21 6.63 -7.04
CA ARG A 100 47.42 7.08 -6.37
C ARG A 100 48.36 5.89 -6.40
N LYS A 101 49.04 5.77 -7.55
CA LYS A 101 50.26 4.98 -7.81
C LYS A 101 50.57 3.89 -6.80
N GLU A 102 50.61 2.65 -7.28
CA GLU A 102 51.39 1.58 -6.68
C GLU A 102 52.77 2.11 -6.22
N MET A 103 52.90 2.32 -4.92
CA MET A 103 54.17 2.31 -4.23
C MET A 103 53.97 1.59 -2.91
N ALA A 104 54.50 0.37 -2.91
CA ALA A 104 54.98 -0.39 -1.77
C ALA A 104 53.95 -0.81 -0.70
N LEU A 105 53.71 -2.13 -0.69
CA LEU A 105 53.82 -2.95 0.51
C LEU A 105 54.84 -2.36 1.50
N THR A 106 54.37 -1.68 2.54
CA THR A 106 54.82 -1.85 3.94
C THR A 106 53.88 -1.08 4.85
N ASN A 107 53.36 -1.78 5.85
CA ASN A 107 52.62 -1.20 6.97
C ASN A 107 53.42 -0.08 7.66
N VAL A 108 53.12 1.19 7.35
CA VAL A 108 53.34 2.32 8.26
C VAL A 108 52.24 3.34 7.96
N VAL A 109 51.24 3.43 8.85
CA VAL A 109 50.31 4.57 8.87
C VAL A 109 51.00 5.68 9.66
N GLU A 110 51.71 6.56 8.96
CA GLU A 110 52.03 7.87 9.52
C GLU A 110 50.81 8.76 9.35
N ILE A 111 50.18 9.12 10.47
CA ILE A 111 49.06 10.06 10.53
C ILE A 111 49.65 11.46 10.37
N TRP A 112 49.55 12.00 9.16
CA TRP A 112 49.79 13.41 8.92
C TRP A 112 48.46 14.12 9.16
N ASP A 113 48.38 14.76 10.32
CA ASP A 113 47.33 15.71 10.71
C ASP A 113 47.38 16.94 9.78
N ASP A 114 46.30 17.71 9.78
CA ASP A 114 46.10 18.97 9.04
C ASP A 114 45.72 18.89 7.56
N GLU A 115 44.45 18.54 7.30
CA GLU A 115 43.63 19.40 6.42
C GLU A 115 42.17 19.30 6.86
N LYS A 116 41.71 20.34 7.54
CA LYS A 116 40.35 20.45 8.08
C LYS A 116 39.37 20.51 6.90
N ALA A 117 38.69 19.39 6.63
CA ALA A 117 37.64 19.35 5.62
C ALA A 117 36.48 20.25 6.06
N ASP A 118 36.38 21.43 5.45
CA ASP A 118 35.28 22.37 5.72
C ASP A 118 33.99 21.83 5.11
N VAL A 119 33.12 21.28 5.97
CA VAL A 119 31.77 20.85 5.63
C VAL A 119 30.82 22.04 5.78
N PHE A 120 30.29 22.54 4.67
CA PHE A 120 29.29 23.61 4.69
C PHE A 120 27.87 23.03 4.83
N PRO A 121 27.03 23.54 5.75
CA PRO A 121 25.65 23.08 5.87
C PRO A 121 24.84 23.53 4.66
N VAL A 122 24.16 22.57 4.02
CA VAL A 122 23.19 22.85 2.94
C VAL A 122 21.84 23.19 3.57
N GLU A 123 21.35 24.39 3.31
CA GLU A 123 20.03 24.86 3.74
C GLU A 123 18.95 24.13 2.93
N ARG A 124 18.18 23.26 3.59
CA ARG A 124 17.13 22.48 2.95
C ARG A 124 15.87 23.32 2.86
N VAL A 125 15.49 23.72 1.65
CA VAL A 125 14.22 24.40 1.41
C VAL A 125 13.07 23.44 1.70
N GLU A 126 12.20 23.81 2.64
CA GLU A 126 10.99 23.04 2.94
C GLU A 126 10.06 23.02 1.73
N ARG A 127 9.76 21.81 1.25
CA ARG A 127 8.74 21.60 0.23
C ARG A 127 7.37 21.88 0.83
N LYS A 128 6.86 23.10 0.61
CA LYS A 128 5.47 23.44 0.91
C LYS A 128 4.56 22.68 -0.06
N SER A 129 3.92 21.62 0.42
CA SER A 129 2.85 20.96 -0.33
C SER A 129 1.62 21.85 -0.32
N ALA A 130 1.24 22.38 -1.48
CA ALA A 130 0.01 23.14 -1.61
C ALA A 130 -1.18 22.19 -1.38
N ASN A 131 -2.02 22.51 -0.39
CA ASN A 131 -3.25 21.78 -0.15
C ASN A 131 -4.17 21.93 -1.38
N ARG A 132 -4.39 20.82 -2.08
CA ARG A 132 -5.23 20.75 -3.28
C ARG A 132 -6.68 21.03 -2.86
N ARG A 133 -7.21 22.19 -3.28
CA ARG A 133 -8.63 22.53 -3.11
C ARG A 133 -9.49 21.41 -3.69
N ARG A 134 -10.48 20.97 -2.90
CA ARG A 134 -11.53 20.07 -3.36
C ARG A 134 -12.59 20.93 -4.04
N GLU A 135 -12.77 20.72 -5.33
CA GLU A 135 -13.92 21.26 -6.04
C GLU A 135 -15.15 20.50 -5.55
N VAL A 136 -16.05 21.20 -4.86
CA VAL A 136 -17.37 20.70 -4.52
C VAL A 136 -18.23 20.98 -5.75
N MET A 137 -18.52 19.94 -6.53
CA MET A 137 -19.45 20.03 -7.65
C MET A 137 -20.85 20.29 -7.09
N GLU A 138 -21.36 21.49 -7.31
CA GLU A 138 -22.71 21.88 -6.92
C GLU A 138 -23.71 21.16 -7.86
N GLY A 139 -24.59 20.32 -7.29
CA GLY A 139 -25.74 19.75 -8.00
C GLY A 139 -25.71 18.26 -8.35
N VAL A 140 -24.64 17.51 -8.07
CA VAL A 140 -24.65 16.04 -8.27
C VAL A 140 -24.99 15.34 -6.95
N TYR A 141 -26.25 14.94 -6.78
CA TYR A 141 -26.66 14.11 -5.65
C TYR A 141 -26.04 12.72 -5.79
N MET A 142 -25.03 12.43 -4.96
CA MET A 142 -24.41 11.11 -4.94
C MET A 142 -25.40 10.09 -4.36
N PRO A 143 -25.60 8.93 -5.02
CA PRO A 143 -26.45 7.89 -4.49
C PRO A 143 -25.92 7.40 -3.13
N PRO A 144 -26.81 6.94 -2.25
CA PRO A 144 -26.44 6.49 -0.91
C PRO A 144 -25.38 5.37 -0.98
N LYS A 145 -24.29 5.53 -0.22
CA LYS A 145 -23.23 4.52 -0.15
C LYS A 145 -23.81 3.17 0.32
N PRO A 146 -23.39 2.04 -0.29
CA PRO A 146 -23.78 0.71 0.15
C PRO A 146 -23.23 0.38 1.55
N ASP A 147 -23.90 -0.54 2.27
CA ASP A 147 -23.63 -0.82 3.68
C ASP A 147 -22.22 -1.31 4.01
N TRP A 148 -21.52 -1.92 3.04
CA TRP A 148 -20.12 -2.33 3.21
C TRP A 148 -19.16 -1.13 3.27
N ALA A 149 -19.49 -0.02 2.58
CA ALA A 149 -18.68 1.19 2.56
C ALA A 149 -18.90 2.08 3.80
N ARG A 150 -20.07 1.99 4.42
CA ARG A 150 -20.42 2.73 5.66
C ARG A 150 -19.60 2.30 6.88
N LYS A 151 -19.08 1.07 6.87
CA LYS A 151 -18.30 0.51 8.00
C LYS A 151 -16.85 1.02 8.01
N ILE A 152 -16.35 1.51 6.88
CA ILE A 152 -14.98 2.03 6.75
C ILE A 152 -14.87 3.42 7.39
N ASP A 153 -15.90 4.26 7.26
CA ASP A 153 -15.89 5.63 7.81
C ASP A 153 -16.11 5.67 9.34
N LYS A 154 -16.72 4.63 9.92
CA LYS A 154 -17.08 4.57 11.35
C LYS A 154 -15.88 4.31 12.28
N GLY A 155 -14.69 4.04 11.73
CA GLY A 155 -13.45 3.81 12.47
C GLY A 155 -12.54 5.04 12.63
N LYS A 156 -12.93 6.21 12.09
CA LYS A 156 -12.06 7.40 12.10
C LYS A 156 -12.76 8.58 12.81
N GLY A 157 -12.47 8.73 14.11
CA GLY A 157 -12.62 9.97 14.87
C GLY A 157 -14.03 10.36 15.29
N ARG A 158 -14.48 9.88 16.47
CA ARG A 158 -15.34 10.71 17.34
C ARG A 158 -14.39 11.58 18.16
N GLU A 159 -14.03 12.75 17.65
CA GLU A 159 -13.43 13.79 18.47
C GLU A 159 -14.55 14.60 19.12
N THR A 160 -14.50 14.63 20.44
CA THR A 160 -15.40 15.35 21.33
C THR A 160 -15.34 16.85 21.01
N GLU A 161 -16.43 17.36 20.44
CA GLU A 161 -16.59 18.77 20.08
C GLU A 161 -16.70 19.62 21.35
N THR A 162 -15.55 20.11 21.85
CA THR A 162 -15.53 21.12 22.90
C THR A 162 -15.73 22.48 22.23
N ARG A 163 -16.95 22.99 22.32
CA ARG A 163 -17.37 24.30 21.82
C ARG A 163 -16.57 25.42 22.49
N ILE A 164 -15.52 25.89 21.82
CA ILE A 164 -14.92 27.20 22.10
C ILE A 164 -15.56 28.19 21.13
N SER A 165 -16.40 29.09 21.64
CA SER A 165 -16.89 30.25 20.89
C SER A 165 -15.74 31.24 20.67
N PRO A 166 -15.44 31.68 19.44
CA PRO A 166 -14.68 32.89 19.22
C PRO A 166 -15.63 34.10 19.13
N SER A 167 -15.41 35.10 19.99
CA SER A 167 -15.95 36.45 19.83
C SER A 167 -15.15 37.19 18.75
N ASN A 168 -15.73 37.33 17.56
CA ASN A 168 -15.70 38.51 16.67
C ASN A 168 -15.96 38.10 15.22
N PRO A 169 -16.76 38.88 14.46
CA PRO A 169 -16.91 38.64 13.04
C PRO A 169 -15.62 39.04 12.28
N PRO A 170 -15.19 38.27 11.26
CA PRO A 170 -14.10 38.67 10.39
C PRO A 170 -14.48 39.90 9.53
N PRO A 171 -13.52 40.74 9.12
CA PRO A 171 -13.78 41.88 8.25
C PRO A 171 -14.32 41.42 6.89
N ALA A 172 -15.27 42.20 6.34
CA ALA A 172 -15.94 41.90 5.07
C ALA A 172 -14.92 41.80 3.90
N PRO A 173 -15.09 40.86 2.96
CA PRO A 173 -14.24 40.79 1.78
C PRO A 173 -14.47 42.00 0.86
N PRO A 174 -13.45 42.47 0.12
CA PRO A 174 -13.62 43.55 -0.86
C PRO A 174 -14.52 43.10 -2.01
N ALA A 175 -15.32 44.03 -2.52
CA ALA A 175 -16.27 43.81 -3.62
C ALA A 175 -15.56 43.21 -4.85
N VAL A 176 -16.06 42.07 -5.31
CA VAL A 176 -15.57 41.40 -6.52
C VAL A 176 -15.99 42.23 -7.73
N VAL A 177 -15.01 42.83 -8.43
CA VAL A 177 -15.26 43.45 -9.73
C VAL A 177 -15.50 42.32 -10.73
N ILE A 178 -16.76 42.16 -11.16
CA ILE A 178 -17.13 41.23 -12.22
C ILE A 178 -16.64 41.84 -13.53
N THR A 179 -15.50 41.39 -14.03
CA THR A 179 -15.10 41.67 -15.42
C THR A 179 -15.97 40.82 -16.33
N THR A 180 -16.88 41.46 -17.05
CA THR A 180 -17.60 40.81 -18.16
C THR A 180 -16.61 40.32 -19.21
N PRO A 181 -16.76 39.10 -19.75
CA PRO A 181 -15.87 38.58 -20.77
C PRO A 181 -15.92 39.46 -22.02
N ILE A 182 -14.74 39.83 -22.50
CA ILE A 182 -14.56 40.55 -23.76
C ILE A 182 -14.89 39.57 -24.89
N ASP A 183 -15.80 39.98 -25.77
CA ASP A 183 -16.19 39.23 -26.96
C ASP A 183 -14.99 39.15 -27.90
N ILE A 184 -14.47 37.95 -28.13
CA ILE A 184 -13.32 37.73 -29.01
C ILE A 184 -13.89 37.73 -30.43
N HIS A 185 -13.60 38.80 -31.19
CA HIS A 185 -13.90 38.85 -32.62
C HIS A 185 -13.46 37.54 -33.30
N PRO A 186 -14.29 36.94 -34.18
CA PRO A 186 -13.88 35.75 -34.90
C PRO A 186 -12.63 36.07 -35.72
N GLN A 187 -11.57 35.29 -35.51
CA GLN A 187 -10.37 35.32 -36.34
C GLN A 187 -10.79 35.12 -37.80
N PRO A 188 -10.21 35.87 -38.76
CA PRO A 188 -10.49 35.64 -40.17
C PRO A 188 -10.15 34.19 -40.50
N ALA A 189 -11.09 33.48 -41.15
CA ALA A 189 -10.88 32.12 -41.58
C ALA A 189 -9.63 32.04 -42.47
N PHE A 190 -8.81 31.02 -42.23
CA PHE A 190 -7.58 30.77 -42.98
C PHE A 190 -7.90 30.60 -44.47
N ASN A 191 -7.44 31.53 -45.31
CA ASN A 191 -7.61 31.49 -46.76
C ASN A 191 -6.42 30.74 -47.39
N SER A 192 -6.70 29.62 -48.05
CA SER A 192 -5.69 28.77 -48.68
C SER A 192 -5.01 29.39 -49.92
N GLU A 193 -5.45 30.58 -50.36
CA GLU A 193 -4.95 31.23 -51.57
C GLU A 193 -3.75 32.17 -51.32
N ASP A 194 -3.38 32.40 -50.05
CA ASP A 194 -2.31 33.33 -49.64
C ASP A 194 -1.11 32.60 -48.98
N SER A 195 -0.95 31.29 -49.23
CA SER A 195 0.14 30.51 -48.61
C SER A 195 1.47 30.55 -49.37
N ASP A 196 1.53 31.19 -50.54
CA ASP A 196 2.74 31.24 -51.39
C ASP A 196 3.58 32.53 -51.21
N THR A 197 3.19 33.42 -50.30
CA THR A 197 3.85 34.73 -50.11
C THR A 197 5.00 34.71 -49.10
N VAL A 198 5.49 33.52 -48.70
CA VAL A 198 6.66 33.36 -47.79
C VAL A 198 7.76 32.56 -48.47
N MET A 199 8.28 33.08 -49.57
CA MET A 199 9.67 32.87 -50.00
C MET A 199 10.17 34.14 -50.68
N GLU A 200 10.90 34.99 -49.96
CA GLU A 200 11.79 35.98 -50.54
C GLU A 200 13.00 36.21 -49.60
N ASP A 201 14.17 35.76 -50.09
CA ASP A 201 15.59 35.92 -49.71
C ASP A 201 16.06 36.05 -48.24
#